data_AF-A0A9C8GMT2-F1
#
_entry.id   AF-A0A9C8GMT2-F1
#
_cell.length_a   1.000
_cell.length_b   1.000
_cell.length_c   1.000
_cell.angle_alpha   90.00
_cell.angle_beta   90.00
_cell.angle_gamma   90.00
#
_symmetry.space_group_name_H-M   'P 1'
#
loop_
_entity.id
_entity.type
_entity.pdbx_description
1 polymer ?
#
loop_
_entity_poly.entity_id
_entity_poly.type
_entity_poly.pdbx_seq_one_letter_code
_entity_poly.pdbx_strand_id
1 'polypeptide(L)'
;MLAPFDWIRLARTGSELLATLDYLEKHPAITEEAGGLAAPLTALHPPCERCWTYPRTTTMARYCPTCQAIRKQARQIYRTSRYATFVWGYVTQLPRQLRDGQRFDRSLALSAYVQDEHHFLAALRRRKLKPWLQELVLYNGADLKGLLQIFPSTGRKSPGMDQLLIRIIHHDARFPPDQLRVRFLAAPHYVFHLHEYDRKGVLTFDVADFISVLEMASVFRTILLPDEQKMLHTLLKTNDGAKAQFYWGRLLNMLNDEAKDMLNAWRVRTWSEAQVDLLYRLSDYVSYY
;
A
#
# COMPACT_ATOMS: atom_id res chain seq x y z
N MET A 1 23.63 -11.23 -13.53
CA MET A 1 22.25 -11.78 -13.63
C MET A 1 21.34 -10.96 -12.76
N LEU A 2 20.03 -10.91 -13.04
CA LEU A 2 19.07 -10.15 -12.23
C LEU A 2 18.87 -10.82 -10.86
N ALA A 3 19.11 -10.06 -9.80
CA ALA A 3 18.82 -10.48 -8.44
C ALA A 3 17.29 -10.51 -8.20
N PRO A 4 16.79 -11.22 -7.16
CA PRO A 4 15.37 -11.22 -6.80
C PRO A 4 14.76 -9.82 -6.70
N PHE A 5 15.50 -8.86 -6.15
CA PHE A 5 15.06 -7.47 -6.03
C PHE A 5 14.89 -6.75 -7.38
N ASP A 6 15.74 -7.06 -8.36
CA ASP A 6 15.63 -6.45 -9.69
C ASP A 6 14.32 -6.87 -10.36
N TRP A 7 13.88 -8.11 -10.16
CA TRP A 7 12.60 -8.59 -10.66
C TRP A 7 11.40 -7.82 -10.07
N ILE A 8 11.48 -7.48 -8.78
CA ILE A 8 10.47 -6.67 -8.07
C ILE A 8 10.41 -5.26 -8.68
N ARG A 9 11.56 -4.63 -8.90
CA ARG A 9 11.65 -3.28 -9.48
C ARG A 9 11.14 -3.19 -10.92
N LEU A 10 11.13 -4.30 -11.65
CA LEU A 10 10.59 -4.38 -13.02
C LEU A 10 9.06 -4.51 -13.10
N ALA A 11 8.36 -4.62 -11.97
CA ALA A 11 6.90 -4.75 -11.95
C ALA A 11 6.21 -3.44 -12.37
N ARG A 12 5.45 -3.42 -13.46
CA ARG A 12 4.80 -2.18 -13.95
C ARG A 12 3.44 -1.89 -13.32
N THR A 13 2.79 -2.92 -12.79
CA THR A 13 1.47 -2.82 -12.14
C THR A 13 1.48 -3.57 -10.82
N GLY A 14 0.55 -3.28 -9.91
CA GLY A 14 0.48 -4.04 -8.66
C GLY A 14 0.12 -5.51 -8.85
N SER A 15 -0.57 -5.89 -9.92
CA SER A 15 -0.76 -7.30 -10.28
C SER A 15 0.54 -7.98 -10.70
N GLU A 16 1.42 -7.28 -11.43
CA GLU A 16 2.74 -7.81 -11.79
C GLU A 16 3.65 -7.89 -10.57
N LEU A 17 3.56 -6.92 -9.64
CA LEU A 17 4.31 -6.94 -8.40
C LEU A 17 3.91 -8.14 -7.54
N LEU A 18 2.61 -8.30 -7.28
CA LEU A 18 2.10 -9.42 -6.49
C LEU A 18 2.48 -10.78 -7.11
N ALA A 19 2.34 -10.91 -8.44
CA ALA A 19 2.74 -12.14 -9.14
C ALA A 19 4.25 -12.37 -9.08
N THR A 20 5.06 -11.31 -9.06
CA THR A 20 6.51 -11.42 -8.92
C THR A 20 6.88 -11.90 -7.52
N LEU A 21 6.25 -11.37 -6.47
CA LEU A 21 6.47 -11.82 -5.09
C LEU A 21 6.12 -13.30 -4.94
N ASP A 22 4.94 -13.71 -5.42
CA ASP A 22 4.51 -15.12 -5.41
C ASP A 22 5.45 -16.03 -6.22
N TYR A 23 6.04 -15.51 -7.31
CA TYR A 23 6.94 -16.27 -8.16
C TYR A 23 8.29 -16.49 -7.47
N LEU A 24 8.87 -15.44 -6.89
CA LEU A 24 10.13 -15.50 -6.14
C LEU A 24 10.03 -16.41 -4.92
N GLU A 25 8.87 -16.40 -4.26
CA GLU A 25 8.60 -17.27 -3.13
C GLU A 25 8.59 -18.77 -3.52
N LYS A 26 8.20 -19.10 -4.75
CA LYS A 26 8.19 -20.47 -5.28
C LYS A 26 9.51 -20.87 -5.94
N HIS A 27 10.33 -19.91 -6.34
CA HIS A 27 11.58 -20.12 -7.07
C HIS A 27 12.71 -19.29 -6.41
N PRO A 28 13.18 -19.68 -5.22
CA PRO A 28 14.24 -18.94 -4.52
C PRO A 28 15.57 -18.93 -5.30
N ALA A 29 15.83 -19.95 -6.14
CA ALA A 29 17.02 -20.08 -6.97
C ALA A 29 16.89 -19.45 -8.37
N ILE A 30 16.01 -18.47 -8.55
CA ILE A 30 15.73 -17.83 -9.86
C ILE A 30 16.97 -17.29 -10.59
N THR A 31 18.01 -16.92 -9.84
CA THR A 31 19.30 -16.46 -10.37
C THR A 31 20.07 -17.55 -11.09
N GLU A 32 19.87 -18.83 -10.75
CA GLU A 32 20.54 -19.98 -11.36
C GLU A 32 19.75 -20.54 -12.56
N GLU A 33 18.42 -20.44 -12.51
CA GLU A 33 17.52 -20.94 -13.56
C GLU A 33 17.41 -20.01 -14.79
N ALA A 34 17.74 -18.74 -14.62
CA ALA A 34 17.72 -17.78 -15.70
C ALA A 34 18.97 -17.99 -16.57
N GLY A 35 18.80 -18.71 -17.68
CA GLY A 35 19.88 -19.05 -18.63
C GLY A 35 20.70 -17.86 -19.15
N GLY A 36 21.57 -18.12 -20.13
CA GLY A 36 22.51 -17.13 -20.66
C GLY A 36 21.88 -15.77 -21.05
N LEU A 37 22.68 -14.70 -20.95
CA LEU A 37 22.27 -13.34 -21.31
C LEU A 37 21.82 -13.27 -22.77
N ALA A 38 20.83 -12.41 -23.06
CA ALA A 38 20.38 -12.18 -24.42
C ALA A 38 21.48 -11.51 -25.27
N ALA A 39 21.42 -11.77 -26.58
CA ALA A 39 22.18 -11.00 -27.54
C ALA A 39 21.71 -9.51 -27.54
N PRO A 40 22.59 -8.57 -27.94
CA PRO A 40 22.22 -7.17 -28.08
C PRO A 40 21.07 -6.97 -29.08
N LEU A 41 20.36 -5.84 -28.94
CA LEU A 41 19.07 -5.55 -29.61
C LEU A 41 19.11 -5.68 -31.15
N THR A 42 20.27 -5.51 -31.76
CA THR A 42 20.49 -5.55 -33.21
C THR A 42 20.57 -6.97 -33.78
N ALA A 43 20.51 -8.01 -32.94
CA ALA A 43 20.59 -9.40 -33.36
C ALA A 43 19.20 -10.02 -33.66
N LEU A 44 19.19 -11.14 -34.40
CA LEU A 44 18.00 -11.94 -34.76
C LEU A 44 17.19 -12.42 -33.54
N HIS A 45 17.80 -12.43 -32.35
CA HIS A 45 17.20 -12.84 -31.09
C HIS A 45 17.19 -11.68 -30.08
N PRO A 46 16.24 -10.74 -30.22
CA PRO A 46 16.17 -9.58 -29.33
C PRO A 46 15.86 -10.01 -27.88
N PRO A 47 16.24 -9.19 -26.90
CA PRO A 47 15.94 -9.45 -25.51
C PRO A 47 14.43 -9.41 -25.21
N CYS A 48 14.08 -9.96 -24.06
CA CYS A 48 12.75 -9.89 -23.48
C CYS A 48 12.28 -8.43 -23.29
N GLU A 49 11.08 -8.09 -23.73
CA GLU A 49 10.54 -6.71 -23.67
C GLU A 49 10.25 -6.21 -22.25
N ARG A 50 10.24 -7.10 -21.25
CA ARG A 50 10.03 -6.74 -19.84
C ARG A 50 11.35 -6.49 -19.12
N CYS A 51 12.25 -7.46 -19.10
CA CYS A 51 13.49 -7.37 -18.33
C CYS A 51 14.67 -6.83 -19.13
N TRP A 52 14.62 -6.87 -20.47
CA TRP A 52 15.70 -6.43 -21.36
C TRP A 52 17.04 -7.16 -21.17
N THR A 53 17.11 -8.19 -20.33
CA THR A 53 18.34 -8.93 -19.99
C THR A 53 18.37 -10.33 -20.58
N TYR A 54 17.26 -11.07 -20.50
CA TYR A 54 17.21 -12.49 -20.86
C TYR A 54 16.57 -12.73 -22.24
N PRO A 55 16.97 -13.79 -22.96
CA PRO A 55 16.44 -14.08 -24.28
C PRO A 55 14.96 -14.47 -24.21
N ARG A 56 14.26 -14.25 -25.32
CA ARG A 56 12.85 -14.66 -25.47
C ARG A 56 12.75 -16.19 -25.53
N THR A 57 11.64 -16.75 -25.05
CA THR A 57 11.40 -18.21 -25.10
C THR A 57 11.47 -18.77 -26.52
N THR A 58 10.94 -18.01 -27.48
CA THR A 58 11.01 -18.28 -28.92
C THR A 58 11.19 -16.96 -29.67
N THR A 59 11.61 -16.99 -30.93
CA THR A 59 11.73 -15.79 -31.78
C THR A 59 10.44 -14.98 -31.88
N MET A 60 9.28 -15.66 -31.84
CA MET A 60 7.95 -15.04 -31.89
C MET A 60 7.44 -14.58 -30.51
N ALA A 61 8.03 -15.06 -29.41
CA ALA A 61 7.65 -14.64 -28.07
C ALA A 61 8.16 -13.23 -27.77
N ARG A 62 7.42 -12.49 -26.94
CA ARG A 62 7.83 -11.15 -26.47
C ARG A 62 8.64 -11.18 -25.18
N TYR A 63 8.58 -12.29 -24.45
CA TYR A 63 9.11 -12.41 -23.09
C TYR A 63 10.00 -13.65 -22.94
N CYS A 64 10.93 -13.60 -22.00
CA CYS A 64 11.63 -14.78 -21.50
C CYS A 64 10.66 -15.67 -20.68
N PRO A 65 11.01 -16.95 -20.42
CA PRO A 65 10.14 -17.89 -19.70
C PRO A 65 9.66 -17.35 -18.34
N THR A 66 10.57 -16.78 -17.55
CA THR A 66 10.30 -16.18 -16.25
C THR A 66 9.31 -15.01 -16.34
N CYS A 67 9.59 -14.05 -17.24
CA CYS A 67 8.68 -12.92 -17.47
C CYS A 67 7.31 -13.41 -17.94
N GLN A 68 7.27 -14.40 -18.83
CA GLN A 68 6.02 -14.97 -19.33
C GLN A 68 5.19 -15.61 -18.21
N ALA A 69 5.84 -16.37 -17.31
CA ALA A 69 5.19 -16.97 -16.14
C ALA A 69 4.59 -15.90 -15.21
N ILE A 70 5.38 -14.90 -14.83
CA ILE A 70 4.94 -13.77 -13.99
C ILE A 70 3.75 -13.05 -14.66
N ARG A 71 3.83 -12.75 -15.96
CA ARG A 71 2.74 -12.07 -16.68
C ARG A 71 1.48 -12.91 -16.77
N LYS A 72 1.60 -14.23 -16.95
CA LYS A 72 0.44 -15.14 -16.98
C LYS A 72 -0.27 -15.14 -15.63
N GLN A 73 0.48 -15.25 -14.53
CA GLN A 73 -0.06 -15.18 -13.17
C GLN A 73 -0.66 -13.80 -12.86
N ALA A 74 0.02 -12.71 -13.25
CA ALA A 74 -0.48 -11.34 -13.06
C ALA A 74 -1.86 -11.10 -13.68
N ARG A 75 -2.15 -11.73 -14.83
CA ARG A 75 -3.48 -11.67 -15.46
C ARG A 75 -4.55 -12.37 -14.63
N GLN A 76 -4.21 -13.50 -14.00
CA GLN A 76 -5.15 -14.27 -13.18
C GLN A 76 -5.50 -13.54 -11.88
N ILE A 77 -4.53 -12.87 -11.25
CA ILE A 77 -4.71 -12.19 -9.95
C ILE A 77 -5.08 -10.71 -10.06
N TYR A 78 -5.35 -10.21 -11.27
CA TYR A 78 -5.61 -8.80 -11.53
C TYR A 78 -6.77 -8.21 -10.70
N ARG A 79 -7.83 -8.99 -10.45
CA ARG A 79 -8.96 -8.54 -9.62
C ARG A 79 -8.55 -8.39 -8.16
N THR A 80 -7.81 -9.36 -7.64
CA THR A 80 -7.29 -9.37 -6.28
C THR A 80 -6.33 -8.21 -6.04
N SER A 81 -5.44 -7.93 -7.00
CA SER A 81 -4.45 -6.87 -6.84
C SER A 81 -5.06 -5.47 -6.71
N ARG A 82 -6.26 -5.23 -7.26
CA ARG A 82 -6.96 -3.93 -7.10
C ARG A 82 -7.25 -3.60 -5.64
N TYR A 83 -7.46 -4.63 -4.82
CA TYR A 83 -7.69 -4.52 -3.38
C TYR A 83 -6.45 -4.93 -2.57
N ALA A 84 -5.28 -4.93 -3.21
CA ALA A 84 -4.01 -5.10 -2.52
C ALA A 84 -3.43 -3.74 -2.14
N THR A 85 -2.75 -3.74 -1.00
CA THR A 85 -1.94 -2.64 -0.49
C THR A 85 -0.56 -3.20 -0.20
N PHE A 86 0.47 -2.43 -0.51
CA PHE A 86 1.85 -2.83 -0.32
C PHE A 86 2.44 -2.02 0.84
N VAL A 87 3.32 -2.67 1.60
CA VAL A 87 4.04 -2.08 2.72
C VAL A 87 5.51 -2.32 2.49
N TRP A 88 6.24 -1.25 2.27
CA TRP A 88 7.70 -1.27 2.26
C TRP A 88 8.19 -0.85 3.64
N GLY A 89 8.86 -1.76 4.34
CA GLY A 89 9.39 -1.52 5.67
C GLY A 89 10.89 -1.31 5.63
N TYR A 90 11.36 -0.20 6.21
CA TYR A 90 12.76 0.02 6.58
C TYR A 90 12.85 0.11 8.10
N VAL A 91 13.31 -0.95 8.74
CA VAL A 91 13.22 -1.15 10.19
C VAL A 91 14.54 -1.55 10.81
N THR A 92 14.72 -1.26 12.10
CA THR A 92 15.93 -1.61 12.86
C THR A 92 16.19 -3.12 12.91
N GLN A 93 15.13 -3.91 12.91
CA GLN A 93 15.17 -5.37 12.83
C GLN A 93 13.93 -5.87 12.10
N LEU A 94 14.07 -6.93 11.31
CA LEU A 94 12.90 -7.56 10.69
C LEU A 94 11.89 -8.04 11.75
N PRO A 95 10.59 -8.01 11.43
CA PRO A 95 9.56 -8.64 12.26
C PRO A 95 9.91 -10.10 12.57
N ARG A 96 9.64 -10.57 13.80
CA ARG A 96 9.98 -11.94 14.26
C ARG A 96 9.59 -13.02 13.25
N GLN A 97 8.38 -12.94 12.72
CA GLN A 97 7.89 -13.89 11.70
C GLN A 97 8.84 -13.96 10.49
N LEU A 98 9.29 -12.82 9.97
CA LEU A 98 10.18 -12.77 8.81
C LEU A 98 11.62 -13.20 9.14
N ARG A 99 12.10 -12.94 10.37
CA ARG A 99 13.42 -13.39 10.83
C ARG A 99 13.53 -14.90 10.91
N ASP A 100 12.47 -15.55 11.38
CA ASP A 100 12.42 -17.00 11.55
C ASP A 100 12.17 -17.73 10.22
N GLY A 101 12.21 -17.02 9.08
CA GLY A 101 11.86 -17.54 7.76
C GLY A 101 10.38 -17.91 7.63
N GLN A 102 9.56 -17.53 8.61
CA GLN A 102 8.13 -17.73 8.57
C GLN A 102 7.46 -16.63 7.74
N ARG A 103 6.23 -16.91 7.32
CA ARG A 103 5.41 -15.93 6.62
C ARG A 103 4.52 -15.24 7.65
N PHE A 104 4.14 -14.01 7.36
CA PHE A 104 2.94 -13.46 7.99
C PHE A 104 1.76 -14.41 7.72
N ASP A 105 0.81 -14.46 8.65
CA ASP A 105 -0.41 -15.23 8.46
C ASP A 105 -1.04 -14.88 7.09
N ARG A 106 -1.32 -15.92 6.29
CA ARG A 106 -1.96 -15.78 4.96
C ARG A 106 -3.36 -15.17 5.05
N SER A 107 -3.97 -15.17 6.23
CA SER A 107 -5.22 -14.45 6.50
C SER A 107 -5.04 -12.91 6.47
N LEU A 108 -3.81 -12.43 6.72
CA LEU A 108 -3.44 -11.01 6.82
C LEU A 108 -2.61 -10.54 5.63
N ALA A 109 -1.60 -11.31 5.23
CA ALA A 109 -0.69 -10.99 4.13
C ALA A 109 -0.89 -11.95 2.94
N LEU A 110 -0.82 -11.40 1.73
CA LEU A 110 -0.84 -12.15 0.49
C LEU A 110 0.53 -12.76 0.19
N SER A 111 1.59 -11.96 0.36
CA SER A 111 2.98 -12.38 0.20
C SER A 111 3.93 -11.41 0.90
N ALA A 112 5.15 -11.86 1.15
CA ALA A 112 6.22 -11.06 1.72
C ALA A 112 7.54 -11.39 1.04
N TYR A 113 8.43 -10.41 0.95
CA TYR A 113 9.78 -10.53 0.45
C TYR A 113 10.73 -9.80 1.40
N VAL A 114 11.81 -10.47 1.78
CA VAL A 114 12.87 -9.90 2.60
C VAL A 114 14.03 -9.55 1.68
N GLN A 115 14.46 -8.29 1.71
CA GLN A 115 15.58 -7.81 0.92
C GLN A 115 16.91 -7.98 1.66
N ASP A 116 16.92 -7.61 2.93
CA ASP A 116 18.07 -7.68 3.84
C ASP A 116 17.56 -7.66 5.30
N GLU A 117 18.47 -7.47 6.26
CA GLU A 117 18.17 -7.47 7.71
C GLU A 117 17.29 -6.30 8.18
N HIS A 118 17.06 -5.30 7.33
CA HIS A 118 16.32 -4.07 7.65
C HIS A 118 15.14 -3.80 6.70
N HIS A 119 15.15 -4.40 5.51
CA HIS A 119 14.19 -4.10 4.46
C HIS A 119 13.30 -5.28 4.12
N PHE A 120 11.99 -5.04 4.08
CA PHE A 120 11.02 -6.01 3.59
C PHE A 120 9.90 -5.34 2.79
N LEU A 121 9.30 -6.11 1.89
CA LEU A 121 8.11 -5.75 1.14
C LEU A 121 7.01 -6.74 1.46
N ALA A 122 5.88 -6.27 2.01
CA ALA A 122 4.69 -7.07 2.24
C ALA A 122 3.56 -6.62 1.31
N ALA A 123 2.83 -7.59 0.75
CA ALA A 123 1.57 -7.36 0.06
C ALA A 123 0.43 -7.81 0.96
N LEU A 124 -0.52 -6.93 1.24
CA LEU A 124 -1.65 -7.15 2.14
C LEU A 124 -2.96 -7.01 1.39
N ARG A 125 -4.02 -7.66 1.90
CA ARG A 125 -5.38 -7.27 1.52
C ARG A 125 -5.67 -5.92 2.15
N ARG A 126 -6.23 -4.98 1.38
CA ARG A 126 -6.44 -3.59 1.80
C ARG A 126 -7.15 -3.48 3.16
N ARG A 127 -8.21 -4.28 3.39
CA ARG A 127 -8.99 -4.31 4.64
C ARG A 127 -8.34 -5.04 5.81
N LYS A 128 -7.19 -5.67 5.60
CA LYS A 128 -6.40 -6.36 6.63
C LYS A 128 -5.27 -5.50 7.18
N LEU A 129 -5.17 -4.23 6.75
CA LEU A 129 -4.10 -3.34 7.18
C LEU A 129 -4.09 -3.12 8.70
N LYS A 130 -5.25 -2.80 9.29
CA LYS A 130 -5.39 -2.59 10.73
C LYS A 130 -5.02 -3.83 11.57
N PRO A 131 -5.63 -5.02 11.36
CA PRO A 131 -5.25 -6.19 12.14
C PRO A 131 -3.79 -6.61 11.92
N TRP A 132 -3.25 -6.43 10.70
CA TRP A 132 -1.84 -6.69 10.43
C TRP A 132 -0.91 -5.76 11.22
N LEU A 133 -1.22 -4.45 11.30
CA LEU A 133 -0.44 -3.51 12.12
C LEU A 133 -0.56 -3.82 13.61
N GLN A 134 -1.75 -4.17 14.09
CA GLN A 134 -1.96 -4.57 15.50
C GLN A 134 -1.14 -5.81 15.86
N GLU A 135 -1.13 -6.82 14.99
CA GLU A 135 -0.31 -8.02 15.18
C GLU A 135 1.19 -7.70 15.15
N LEU A 136 1.61 -6.84 14.20
CA LEU A 136 3.00 -6.42 14.08
C LEU A 136 3.50 -5.75 15.38
N VAL A 137 2.70 -4.84 15.95
CA VAL A 137 3.02 -4.15 17.20
C VAL A 137 2.94 -5.10 18.39
N LEU A 138 1.96 -6.01 18.44
CA LEU A 138 1.80 -6.97 19.53
C LEU A 138 3.02 -7.88 19.68
N TYR A 139 3.55 -8.42 18.58
CA TYR A 139 4.65 -9.38 18.62
C TYR A 139 6.05 -8.76 18.63
N ASN A 140 6.21 -7.54 18.14
CA ASN A 140 7.52 -6.89 18.06
C ASN A 140 7.68 -5.73 19.05
N GLY A 141 6.60 -5.28 19.69
CA GLY A 141 6.60 -4.29 20.76
C GLY A 141 7.32 -2.99 20.39
N ALA A 142 8.02 -2.42 21.38
CA ALA A 142 8.84 -1.22 21.24
C ALA A 142 10.18 -1.46 20.53
N ASP A 143 10.52 -2.72 20.24
CA ASP A 143 11.82 -3.08 19.66
C ASP A 143 11.84 -2.84 18.15
N LEU A 144 10.68 -2.85 17.49
CA LEU A 144 10.56 -2.52 16.08
C LEU A 144 10.51 -1.00 15.92
N LYS A 145 11.54 -0.42 15.31
CA LYS A 145 11.64 1.01 15.02
C LYS A 145 11.94 1.22 13.55
N GLY A 146 11.64 2.40 13.02
CA GLY A 146 11.87 2.75 11.63
C GLY A 146 10.61 3.22 10.92
N LEU A 147 10.48 2.90 9.63
CA LEU A 147 9.43 3.42 8.76
C LEU A 147 8.70 2.30 8.02
N LEU A 148 7.37 2.31 8.10
CA LEU A 148 6.49 1.54 7.22
C LEU A 148 5.85 2.48 6.20
N GLN A 149 6.24 2.35 4.93
CA GLN A 149 5.63 3.07 3.83
C GLN A 149 4.52 2.23 3.22
N ILE A 150 3.27 2.64 3.42
CA ILE A 150 2.08 1.96 2.94
C ILE A 150 1.57 2.66 1.68
N PHE A 151 1.33 1.90 0.61
CA PHE A 151 0.91 2.45 -0.68
C PHE A 151 -0.02 1.51 -1.44
N PRO A 152 -0.95 2.04 -2.25
CA PRO A 152 -1.90 1.24 -2.99
C PRO A 152 -1.26 0.56 -4.20
N SER A 153 -1.91 -0.51 -4.66
CA SER A 153 -1.66 -1.06 -6.00
C SER A 153 -1.91 -0.01 -7.10
N THR A 154 -1.00 0.08 -8.06
CA THR A 154 -1.20 0.83 -9.30
C THR A 154 -1.77 -0.06 -10.41
N GLY A 155 -2.55 0.55 -11.30
CA GLY A 155 -3.00 -0.07 -12.54
C GLY A 155 -2.01 0.18 -13.68
N ARG A 156 -2.49 0.15 -14.92
CA ARG A 156 -1.71 0.57 -16.10
C ARG A 156 -1.61 2.10 -16.29
N LYS A 157 -2.26 2.87 -15.41
CA LYS A 157 -2.23 4.34 -15.45
C LYS A 157 -0.97 4.84 -14.75
N SER A 158 -0.45 5.99 -15.17
CA SER A 158 0.69 6.64 -14.54
C SER A 158 0.33 7.15 -13.13
N PRO A 159 1.22 7.02 -12.13
CA PRO A 159 2.54 6.37 -12.18
C PRO A 159 2.46 4.84 -12.18
N GLY A 160 3.40 4.19 -12.87
CA GLY A 160 3.59 2.74 -12.84
C GLY A 160 4.10 2.25 -11.47
N MET A 161 3.93 0.96 -11.18
CA MET A 161 4.37 0.38 -9.90
C MET A 161 5.91 0.43 -9.75
N ASP A 162 6.64 0.26 -10.84
CA ASP A 162 8.09 0.35 -10.94
C ASP A 162 8.59 1.73 -10.50
N GLN A 163 7.97 2.79 -11.04
CA GLN A 163 8.30 4.17 -10.68
C GLN A 163 7.92 4.49 -9.23
N LEU A 164 6.76 4.00 -8.77
CA LEU A 164 6.31 4.19 -7.41
C LEU A 164 7.27 3.53 -6.41
N LEU A 165 7.63 2.26 -6.62
CA LEU A 165 8.56 1.52 -5.76
C LEU A 165 9.91 2.22 -5.67
N ILE A 166 10.50 2.62 -6.80
CA ILE A 166 11.80 3.30 -6.82
C ILE A 166 11.77 4.57 -5.96
N ARG A 167 10.68 5.35 -6.04
CA ARG A 167 10.55 6.57 -5.26
C ARG A 167 10.33 6.30 -3.78
N ILE A 168 9.53 5.29 -3.45
CA ILE A 168 9.30 4.87 -2.06
C ILE A 168 10.64 4.49 -1.42
N ILE A 169 11.40 3.60 -2.07
CA ILE A 169 12.72 3.16 -1.60
C ILE A 169 13.67 4.37 -1.44
N HIS A 170 13.67 5.29 -2.40
CA HIS A 170 14.50 6.50 -2.31
C HIS A 170 14.17 7.37 -1.07
N HIS A 171 12.95 7.27 -0.54
CA HIS A 171 12.49 8.06 0.60
C HIS A 171 12.64 7.36 1.97
N ASP A 172 13.27 6.18 2.03
CA ASP A 172 13.47 5.40 3.27
C ASP A 172 14.37 6.10 4.29
N ALA A 173 15.46 6.73 3.83
CA ALA A 173 16.56 7.21 4.68
C ALA A 173 16.27 8.51 5.45
N ARG A 174 15.03 9.02 5.45
CA ARG A 174 14.72 10.36 5.98
C ARG A 174 14.27 10.41 7.43
N PHE A 175 14.11 9.26 8.11
CA PHE A 175 13.63 9.25 9.49
C PHE A 175 14.66 8.67 10.45
N PRO A 176 14.86 9.31 11.62
CA PRO A 176 15.63 8.70 12.70
C PRO A 176 14.90 7.45 13.20
N PRO A 177 15.61 6.36 13.54
CA PRO A 177 15.01 5.13 14.05
C PRO A 177 14.69 5.23 15.55
N ASP A 178 13.91 6.24 15.93
CA ASP A 178 13.50 6.48 17.32
C ASP A 178 12.27 5.67 17.72
N GLN A 179 11.28 5.60 16.83
CA GLN A 179 10.03 4.88 16.98
C GLN A 179 9.59 4.26 15.65
N LEU A 180 8.51 3.47 15.67
CA LEU A 180 7.92 2.94 14.44
C LEU A 180 6.93 3.95 13.88
N ARG A 181 7.24 4.49 12.70
CA ARG A 181 6.41 5.46 11.99
C ARG A 181 5.74 4.81 10.81
N VAL A 182 4.53 5.26 10.52
CA VAL A 182 3.77 4.86 9.33
C VAL A 182 3.63 6.05 8.41
N ARG A 183 4.10 5.90 7.17
CA ARG A 183 3.80 6.82 6.07
C ARG A 183 2.72 6.22 5.18
N PHE A 184 1.52 6.80 5.21
CA PHE A 184 0.37 6.30 4.47
C PHE A 184 0.14 7.12 3.18
N LEU A 185 0.49 6.53 2.04
CA LEU A 185 0.23 7.09 0.72
C LEU A 185 -1.14 6.64 0.24
N ALA A 186 -2.18 7.46 0.46
CA ALA A 186 -3.54 7.06 0.10
C ALA A 186 -3.75 6.92 -1.43
N ALA A 187 -2.91 7.55 -2.25
CA ALA A 187 -2.92 7.43 -3.70
C ALA A 187 -1.49 7.43 -4.28
N PRO A 188 -1.24 6.79 -5.44
CA PRO A 188 0.11 6.68 -6.00
C PRO A 188 0.81 8.02 -6.26
N HIS A 189 0.05 9.06 -6.62
CA HIS A 189 0.62 10.37 -6.92
C HIS A 189 1.07 11.16 -5.68
N TYR A 190 0.75 10.69 -4.46
CA TYR A 190 1.19 11.37 -3.23
C TYR A 190 2.71 11.35 -3.07
N VAL A 191 3.37 10.34 -3.67
CA VAL A 191 4.84 10.22 -3.66
C VAL A 191 5.57 11.42 -4.28
N PHE A 192 4.89 12.21 -5.12
CA PHE A 192 5.48 13.40 -5.74
C PHE A 192 5.37 14.66 -4.88
N HIS A 193 4.50 14.66 -3.87
CA HIS A 193 4.17 15.84 -3.05
C HIS A 193 4.25 15.54 -1.55
N LEU A 194 5.17 14.66 -1.13
CA LEU A 194 5.26 14.18 0.27
C LEU A 194 5.29 15.32 1.28
N HIS A 195 6.11 16.35 1.02
CA HIS A 195 6.27 17.50 1.90
C HIS A 195 4.98 18.28 2.15
N GLU A 196 4.12 18.39 1.13
CA GLU A 196 2.85 19.11 1.24
C GLU A 196 1.86 18.35 2.14
N TYR A 197 1.81 17.02 2.02
CA TYR A 197 0.94 16.19 2.85
C TYR A 197 1.48 16.00 4.27
N ASP A 198 2.81 15.94 4.45
CA ASP A 198 3.45 15.94 5.78
C ASP A 198 3.15 17.26 6.52
N ARG A 199 3.25 18.42 5.86
CA ARG A 199 2.87 19.73 6.45
C ARG A 199 1.40 19.80 6.86
N LYS A 200 0.53 19.05 6.18
CA LYS A 200 -0.90 18.95 6.51
C LYS A 200 -1.18 17.93 7.62
N GLY A 201 -0.17 17.18 8.09
CA GLY A 201 -0.31 16.20 9.17
C GLY A 201 -1.13 14.96 8.79
N VAL A 202 -1.19 14.61 7.50
CA VAL A 202 -2.05 13.50 7.00
C VAL A 202 -1.29 12.38 6.30
N LEU A 203 0.04 12.40 6.38
CA LEU A 203 0.91 11.47 5.67
C LEU A 203 1.70 10.56 6.61
N THR A 204 2.39 11.15 7.59
CA THR A 204 3.25 10.41 8.51
C THR A 204 2.68 10.44 9.93
N PHE A 205 2.64 9.27 10.56
CA PHE A 205 2.06 9.04 11.89
C PHE A 205 2.99 8.19 12.74
N ASP A 206 2.87 8.27 14.06
CA ASP A 206 3.26 7.15 14.90
C ASP A 206 2.38 5.93 14.58
N VAL A 207 2.91 4.71 14.73
CA VAL A 207 2.13 3.50 14.47
C VAL A 207 0.87 3.41 15.36
N ALA A 208 0.96 3.81 16.63
CA ALA A 208 -0.17 3.79 17.56
C ALA A 208 -1.24 4.81 17.17
N ASP A 209 -0.80 6.01 16.79
CA ASP A 209 -1.70 7.05 16.27
C ASP A 209 -2.39 6.59 15.00
N PHE A 210 -1.66 5.97 14.07
CA PHE A 210 -2.24 5.48 12.83
C PHE A 210 -3.25 4.35 13.04
N ILE A 211 -2.99 3.43 13.97
CA ILE A 211 -3.96 2.40 14.37
C ILE A 211 -5.22 3.07 14.94
N SER A 212 -5.08 4.12 15.76
CA SER A 212 -6.22 4.89 16.28
C SER A 212 -7.02 5.56 15.15
N VAL A 213 -6.37 6.13 14.14
CA VAL A 213 -7.07 6.70 12.98
C VAL A 213 -7.78 5.61 12.15
N LEU A 214 -7.20 4.42 12.02
CA LEU A 214 -7.87 3.27 11.40
C LEU A 214 -9.06 2.78 12.22
N GLU A 215 -8.99 2.82 13.55
CA GLU A 215 -10.12 2.56 14.46
C GLU A 215 -11.26 3.55 14.15
N MET A 216 -10.96 4.86 14.16
CA MET A 216 -11.93 5.90 13.82
C MET A 216 -12.56 5.67 12.44
N ALA A 217 -11.77 5.33 11.42
CA ALA A 217 -12.30 5.02 10.09
C ALA A 217 -13.23 3.79 10.10
N SER A 218 -12.94 2.78 10.93
CA SER A 218 -13.78 1.58 11.07
C SER A 218 -15.12 1.94 11.72
N VAL A 219 -15.08 2.77 12.76
CA VAL A 219 -16.28 3.23 13.51
C VAL A 219 -17.14 4.09 12.59
N PHE A 220 -16.51 5.07 11.93
CA PHE A 220 -17.14 5.94 10.94
C PHE A 220 -17.90 5.14 9.87
N ARG A 221 -17.23 4.12 9.31
CA ARG A 221 -17.80 3.27 8.27
C ARG A 221 -18.97 2.41 8.76
N THR A 222 -18.96 2.03 10.03
CA THR A 222 -19.97 1.15 10.62
C THR A 222 -21.21 1.92 11.06
N ILE A 223 -21.02 3.08 11.67
CA ILE A 223 -22.11 3.87 12.24
C ILE A 223 -22.85 4.67 11.16
N LEU A 224 -22.14 5.26 10.20
CA LEU A 224 -22.76 6.07 9.14
C LEU A 224 -23.04 5.26 7.88
N LEU A 225 -24.25 5.37 7.36
CA LEU A 225 -24.62 4.78 6.08
C LEU A 225 -23.87 5.46 4.93
N PRO A 226 -23.65 4.77 3.79
CA PRO A 226 -22.91 5.34 2.66
C PRO A 226 -23.43 6.67 2.15
N ASP A 227 -24.75 6.89 2.17
CA ASP A 227 -25.34 8.15 1.70
C ASP A 227 -25.21 9.27 2.73
N GLU A 228 -25.23 8.95 4.02
CA GLU A 228 -24.92 9.89 5.11
C GLU A 228 -23.46 10.33 5.05
N GLN A 229 -22.54 9.39 4.79
CA GLN A 229 -21.13 9.69 4.55
C GLN A 229 -20.97 10.66 3.37
N LYS A 230 -21.61 10.41 2.22
CA LYS A 230 -21.53 11.33 1.06
C LYS A 230 -22.07 12.72 1.40
N MET A 231 -23.18 12.78 2.14
CA MET A 231 -23.80 14.04 2.54
C MET A 231 -22.88 14.83 3.48
N LEU A 232 -22.30 14.16 4.48
CA LEU A 232 -21.33 14.75 5.40
C LEU A 232 -20.08 15.23 4.65
N HIS A 233 -19.54 14.46 3.71
CA HIS A 233 -18.39 14.86 2.89
C HIS A 233 -18.66 16.16 2.13
N THR A 234 -19.83 16.23 1.48
CA THR A 234 -20.25 17.40 0.71
C THR A 234 -20.40 18.62 1.62
N LEU A 235 -20.98 18.44 2.80
CA LEU A 235 -21.18 19.51 3.77
C LEU A 235 -19.84 20.05 4.29
N LEU A 236 -18.91 19.18 4.68
CA LEU A 236 -17.60 19.58 5.20
C LEU A 236 -16.72 20.29 4.16
N LYS A 237 -17.03 20.14 2.86
CA LYS A 237 -16.37 20.87 1.77
C LYS A 237 -17.08 22.16 1.35
N THR A 238 -18.21 22.50 1.98
CA THR A 238 -18.97 23.69 1.62
C THR A 238 -18.40 24.94 2.29
N ASN A 239 -18.02 25.95 1.49
CA ASN A 239 -17.44 27.21 1.99
C ASN A 239 -18.48 28.25 2.45
N ASP A 240 -19.77 28.02 2.20
CA ASP A 240 -20.86 28.93 2.57
C ASP A 240 -21.37 28.61 3.98
N GLY A 241 -20.98 29.43 4.96
CA GLY A 241 -21.26 29.19 6.38
C GLY A 241 -22.75 29.13 6.74
N ALA A 242 -23.59 29.95 6.11
CA ALA A 242 -25.03 29.97 6.38
C ALA A 242 -25.71 28.70 5.84
N LYS A 243 -25.34 28.28 4.61
CA LYS A 243 -25.81 27.02 4.04
C LYS A 243 -25.30 25.81 4.82
N ALA A 244 -24.02 25.82 5.21
CA ALA A 244 -23.42 24.74 5.99
C ALA A 244 -24.17 24.51 7.31
N GLN A 245 -24.55 25.58 8.03
CA GLN A 245 -25.30 25.45 9.28
C GLN A 245 -26.72 24.91 9.08
N PHE A 246 -27.42 25.34 8.02
CA PHE A 246 -28.73 24.80 7.67
C PHE A 246 -28.66 23.31 7.30
N TYR A 247 -27.74 22.92 6.40
CA TYR A 247 -27.57 21.53 6.01
C TYR A 247 -27.07 20.65 7.15
N TRP A 248 -26.34 21.22 8.12
CA TRP A 248 -25.88 20.49 9.31
C TRP A 248 -27.05 20.11 10.20
N GLY A 249 -27.98 21.04 10.47
CA GLY A 249 -29.19 20.73 11.23
C GLY A 249 -30.04 19.64 10.56
N ARG A 250 -30.14 19.70 9.22
CA ARG A 250 -30.85 18.66 8.45
C ARG A 250 -30.16 17.30 8.55
N LEU A 251 -28.84 17.25 8.42
CA LEU A 251 -28.08 16.01 8.55
C LEU A 251 -28.28 15.41 9.95
N LEU A 252 -28.11 16.21 11.02
CA LEU A 252 -28.30 15.72 12.39
C LEU A 252 -29.70 15.13 12.61
N ASN A 253 -30.75 15.73 12.04
CA ASN A 253 -32.11 15.20 12.17
C ASN A 253 -32.32 13.85 11.46
N MET A 254 -31.47 13.51 10.47
CA MET A 254 -31.52 12.22 9.78
C MET A 254 -30.71 11.13 10.49
N LEU A 255 -29.68 11.52 11.24
CA LEU A 255 -28.79 10.59 11.92
C LEU A 255 -29.43 9.98 13.17
N ASN A 256 -29.04 8.75 13.49
CA ASN A 256 -29.31 8.15 14.79
C ASN A 256 -28.46 8.83 15.90
N ASP A 257 -28.80 8.57 17.16
CA ASP A 257 -28.13 9.25 18.28
C ASP A 257 -26.66 8.85 18.41
N GLU A 258 -26.33 7.59 18.13
CA GLU A 258 -24.95 7.10 18.14
C GLU A 258 -24.05 7.83 17.13
N ALA A 259 -24.55 8.08 15.91
CA ALA A 259 -23.85 8.85 14.89
C ALA A 259 -23.69 10.32 15.28
N LYS A 260 -24.71 10.94 15.90
CA LYS A 260 -24.62 12.32 16.40
C LYS A 260 -23.54 12.43 17.46
N ASP A 261 -23.55 11.52 18.43
CA ASP A 261 -22.59 11.51 19.54
C ASP A 261 -21.16 11.30 19.04
N MET A 262 -20.95 10.37 18.11
CA MET A 262 -19.66 10.17 17.45
C MET A 262 -19.17 11.46 16.77
N LEU A 263 -20.00 12.10 15.94
CA LEU A 263 -19.61 13.31 15.21
C LEU A 263 -19.31 14.49 16.16
N ASN A 264 -20.08 14.63 17.24
CA ASN A 264 -19.88 15.66 18.26
C ASN A 264 -18.60 15.40 19.07
N ALA A 265 -18.37 14.17 19.52
CA ALA A 265 -17.20 13.78 20.29
C ALA A 265 -15.90 14.02 19.50
N TRP A 266 -15.91 13.72 18.20
CA TRP A 266 -14.77 13.92 17.30
C TRP A 266 -14.59 15.36 16.83
N ARG A 267 -15.57 16.24 17.11
CA ARG A 267 -15.58 17.65 16.67
C ARG A 267 -15.31 17.79 15.17
N VAL A 268 -15.93 16.95 14.34
CA VAL A 268 -15.63 16.83 12.90
C VAL A 268 -15.76 18.16 12.14
N ARG A 269 -16.59 19.09 12.64
CA ARG A 269 -16.76 20.43 12.07
C ARG A 269 -15.49 21.29 12.10
N THR A 270 -14.53 21.01 12.98
CA THR A 270 -13.28 21.77 13.10
C THR A 270 -12.12 21.13 12.35
N TRP A 271 -12.37 20.02 11.64
CA TRP A 271 -11.32 19.32 10.90
C TRP A 271 -10.93 20.09 9.64
N SER A 272 -9.65 19.99 9.30
CA SER A 272 -9.16 20.47 8.00
C SER A 272 -9.68 19.58 6.86
N GLU A 273 -9.76 20.15 5.65
CA GLU A 273 -10.15 19.39 4.45
C GLU A 273 -9.28 18.14 4.24
N ALA A 274 -7.99 18.24 4.56
CA ALA A 274 -7.04 17.13 4.45
C ALA A 274 -7.38 15.97 5.40
N GLN A 275 -7.75 16.27 6.65
CA GLN A 275 -8.16 15.26 7.64
C GLN A 275 -9.46 14.58 7.23
N VAL A 276 -10.42 15.35 6.72
CA VAL A 276 -11.66 14.81 6.15
C VAL A 276 -11.33 13.86 5.00
N ASP A 277 -10.58 14.31 3.99
CA ASP A 277 -10.23 13.47 2.85
C ASP A 277 -9.44 12.22 3.23
N LEU A 278 -8.58 12.30 4.25
CA LEU A 278 -7.88 11.14 4.79
C LEU A 278 -8.85 10.11 5.38
N LEU A 279 -9.79 10.53 6.25
CA LEU A 279 -10.76 9.61 6.87
C LEU A 279 -11.57 8.86 5.80
N TYR A 280 -12.07 9.57 4.80
CA TYR A 280 -12.85 8.97 3.71
C TYR A 280 -12.00 7.99 2.90
N ARG A 281 -10.72 8.30 2.65
CA ARG A 281 -9.82 7.34 1.99
C ARG A 281 -9.53 6.13 2.85
N LEU A 282 -9.34 6.30 4.15
CA LEU A 282 -9.10 5.18 5.09
C LEU A 282 -10.33 4.27 5.24
N SER A 283 -11.54 4.78 4.99
CA SER A 283 -12.76 3.96 4.95
C SER A 283 -12.66 2.80 3.94
N ASP A 284 -11.84 2.92 2.88
CA ASP A 284 -11.57 1.83 1.93
C ASP A 284 -10.59 0.77 2.47
N TYR A 285 -9.88 1.07 3.56
CA TYR A 285 -8.84 0.24 4.17
C TYR A 285 -9.27 -0.49 5.44
N VAL A 286 -10.52 -0.29 5.84
CA VAL A 286 -11.07 -0.87 7.07
C VAL A 286 -12.28 -1.76 6.77
N SER A 287 -12.48 -2.73 7.65
CA SER A 287 -13.72 -3.53 7.68
C SER A 287 -14.76 -2.85 8.55
N TYR A 288 -16.01 -3.29 8.45
CA TYR A 288 -17.04 -2.99 9.45
C TYR A 288 -16.69 -3.70 10.77
N TYR A 289 -17.18 -3.19 11.90
CA TYR A 289 -17.20 -3.96 13.15
C TYR A 289 -18.16 -5.15 13.06
#